data_AF-A0A2A7SFV4-F1
#
_entry.id   AF-A0A2A7SFV4-F1
#
_cell.length_a   1.000
_cell.length_b   1.000
_cell.length_c   1.000
_cell.angle_alpha   90.00
_cell.angle_beta   90.00
_cell.angle_gamma   90.00
#
_symmetry.space_group_name_H-M   'P 1'
#
loop_
_entity.id
_entity.type
_entity.pdbx_description
1 polymer ?
#
loop_
_entity_poly.entity_id
_entity_poly.type
_entity_poly.pdbx_seq_one_letter_code
_entity_poly.pdbx_strand_id
1 'polypeptide(L)'
;MQTYVHEAGRLSPQLAADLGSYRYRVFVEQLGWQLPSEDDKYERDQFDRDDTVYVVGRDASGEICGCARLLPTTRPYLLHEVFPHLLSADIAAPRSPEVWELSRFAATPEDGADAGSLAWSVRPMLAAAVECAARRGARQLIGVTFCSIERLFRRIGVHAHRAGPPVSIDGRMVVACWIDIDAQTLAALGLDPALCHAEPAEAA
;
A
#
# COMPACT_ATOMS: atom_id res chain seq x y z
N MET A 1 -11.15 -9.58 -9.54
CA MET A 1 -10.18 -9.94 -8.48
C MET A 1 -10.83 -10.11 -7.11
N GLN A 2 -10.23 -10.93 -6.26
CA GLN A 2 -10.55 -11.11 -4.84
C GLN A 2 -9.32 -10.77 -3.98
N THR A 3 -9.51 -10.10 -2.84
CA THR A 3 -8.43 -9.67 -1.95
C THR A 3 -8.30 -10.57 -0.71
N TYR A 4 -7.06 -10.79 -0.29
CA TYR A 4 -6.69 -11.60 0.86
C TYR A 4 -5.72 -10.81 1.74
N VAL A 5 -6.02 -10.71 3.03
CA VAL A 5 -5.16 -10.06 4.02
C VAL A 5 -4.34 -11.13 4.74
N HIS A 6 -3.03 -10.96 4.76
CA HIS A 6 -2.09 -11.84 5.45
C HIS A 6 -1.42 -11.07 6.58
N GLU A 7 -1.78 -11.44 7.80
CA GLU A 7 -1.47 -10.67 9.00
C GLU A 7 -1.08 -11.52 10.22
N ALA A 8 -0.98 -12.85 10.02
CA ALA A 8 -0.71 -13.85 11.06
C ALA A 8 0.79 -14.14 11.25
N GLY A 9 1.64 -13.13 11.05
CA GLY A 9 3.08 -13.29 11.12
C GLY A 9 3.71 -13.61 9.75
N ARG A 10 4.77 -14.43 9.77
CA ARG A 10 5.52 -14.82 8.57
C ARG A 10 4.62 -15.49 7.53
N LEU A 11 4.70 -15.00 6.29
CA LEU A 11 4.04 -15.63 5.14
C LEU A 11 4.50 -17.08 4.95
N SER A 12 3.62 -17.93 4.42
CA SER A 12 4.03 -19.27 3.99
C SER A 12 5.13 -19.15 2.91
N PRO A 13 6.08 -20.10 2.84
CA PRO A 13 7.17 -20.03 1.87
C PRO A 13 6.69 -19.87 0.42
N GLN A 14 5.60 -20.56 0.06
CA GLN A 14 5.02 -20.46 -1.27
C GLN A 14 4.44 -19.06 -1.54
N LEU A 15 3.68 -18.51 -0.61
CA LEU A 15 3.09 -17.18 -0.78
C LEU A 15 4.16 -16.09 -0.82
N ALA A 16 5.21 -16.21 0.00
CA ALA A 16 6.34 -15.31 -0.04
C ALA A 16 7.01 -15.34 -1.42
N ALA A 17 7.28 -16.54 -1.96
CA ALA A 17 7.84 -16.75 -3.30
C ALA A 17 6.97 -16.10 -4.40
N ASP A 18 5.67 -16.41 -4.41
CA ASP A 18 4.71 -15.88 -5.40
C ASP A 18 4.62 -14.35 -5.33
N LEU A 19 4.54 -13.80 -4.12
CA LEU A 19 4.44 -12.36 -3.89
C LEU A 19 5.72 -11.64 -4.33
N GLY A 20 6.89 -12.17 -3.97
CA GLY A 20 8.16 -11.58 -4.39
C GLY A 20 8.37 -11.64 -5.90
N SER A 21 7.90 -12.71 -6.57
CA SER A 21 7.91 -12.80 -8.03
C SER A 21 6.95 -11.81 -8.70
N TYR A 22 5.73 -11.64 -8.17
CA TYR A 22 4.80 -10.61 -8.65
C TYR A 22 5.40 -9.20 -8.48
N ARG A 23 5.94 -8.91 -7.30
CA ARG A 23 6.60 -7.64 -7.00
C ARG A 23 7.79 -7.39 -7.92
N TYR A 24 8.60 -8.41 -8.23
CA TYR A 24 9.70 -8.30 -9.19
C TYR A 24 9.20 -7.86 -10.57
N ARG A 25 8.18 -8.54 -11.12
CA ARG A 25 7.59 -8.17 -12.42
C ARG A 25 7.09 -6.73 -12.44
N VAL A 26 6.42 -6.28 -11.38
CA VAL A 26 5.88 -4.91 -11.30
C VAL A 26 6.97 -3.87 -11.05
N PHE A 27 7.71 -3.99 -9.96
CA PHE A 27 8.60 -2.92 -9.50
C PHE A 27 9.95 -2.91 -10.23
N VAL A 28 10.45 -4.07 -10.64
CA VAL A 28 11.74 -4.18 -11.33
C VAL A 28 11.53 -4.17 -12.84
N GLU A 29 10.78 -5.11 -13.41
CA GLU A 29 10.67 -5.21 -14.88
C GLU A 29 9.86 -4.06 -15.49
N GLN A 30 8.71 -3.72 -14.93
CA GLN A 30 7.85 -2.66 -15.50
C GLN A 30 8.25 -1.25 -15.03
N LEU A 31 8.62 -1.10 -13.76
CA LEU A 31 8.96 0.20 -13.18
C LEU A 31 10.46 0.51 -13.15
N GLY A 32 11.33 -0.45 -13.48
CA GLY A 32 12.77 -0.24 -13.60
C GLY A 32 13.47 0.05 -12.27
N TRP A 33 12.89 -0.33 -11.13
CA TRP A 33 13.55 -0.17 -9.84
C TRP A 33 14.73 -1.13 -9.75
N GLN A 34 15.86 -0.64 -9.24
CA GLN A 34 17.04 -1.47 -9.06
C GLN A 34 16.92 -2.27 -7.77
N LEU A 35 17.12 -3.59 -7.87
CA LEU A 35 17.31 -4.43 -6.70
C LEU A 35 18.78 -4.41 -6.27
N PRO A 36 19.06 -4.65 -4.96
CA PRO A 36 20.43 -4.85 -4.50
C PRO A 36 21.14 -6.07 -5.14
N SER A 37 20.39 -7.00 -5.72
CA SER A 37 20.91 -8.21 -6.38
C SER A 37 20.14 -8.46 -7.69
N GLU A 38 20.87 -8.74 -8.77
CA GLU A 38 20.31 -9.00 -10.12
C GLU A 38 19.90 -10.48 -10.32
N ASP A 39 20.40 -11.40 -9.49
CA ASP A 39 20.26 -12.85 -9.73
C ASP A 39 18.96 -13.46 -9.19
N ASP A 40 18.30 -12.77 -8.26
CA ASP A 40 17.04 -13.21 -7.69
C ASP A 40 15.88 -12.44 -8.36
N LYS A 41 15.07 -13.15 -9.17
CA LYS A 41 13.79 -12.66 -9.74
C LYS A 41 12.71 -12.50 -8.66
N TYR A 42 13.06 -11.81 -7.59
CA TYR A 42 12.37 -11.79 -6.32
C TYR A 42 12.59 -10.43 -5.65
N GLU A 43 11.52 -9.66 -5.49
CA GLU A 43 11.61 -8.32 -4.90
C GLU A 43 11.20 -8.35 -3.42
N ARG A 44 12.16 -8.00 -2.56
CA ARG A 44 12.01 -7.88 -1.11
C ARG A 44 12.98 -6.84 -0.56
N ASP A 45 12.59 -6.14 0.50
CA ASP A 45 13.44 -5.19 1.22
C ASP A 45 13.44 -5.44 2.74
N GLN A 46 14.14 -4.58 3.50
CA GLN A 46 14.27 -4.71 4.97
C GLN A 46 12.95 -4.55 5.73
N PHE A 47 11.90 -4.07 5.09
CA PHE A 47 10.58 -3.88 5.69
C PHE A 47 9.66 -5.09 5.47
N ASP A 48 10.15 -6.15 4.83
CA ASP A 48 9.47 -7.43 4.72
C ASP A 48 9.84 -8.34 5.90
N ARG A 49 9.18 -8.11 7.02
CA ARG A 49 9.44 -8.70 8.34
C ARG A 49 8.29 -9.63 8.74
N ASP A 50 8.49 -10.34 9.85
CA ASP A 50 7.44 -11.21 10.40
C ASP A 50 6.19 -10.43 10.85
N ASP A 51 6.31 -9.14 11.21
CA ASP A 51 5.17 -8.28 11.58
C ASP A 51 4.54 -7.53 10.40
N THR A 52 5.02 -7.74 9.18
CA THR A 52 4.52 -7.04 8.00
C THR A 52 3.17 -7.58 7.59
N VAL A 53 2.20 -6.68 7.41
CA VAL A 53 0.88 -7.04 6.90
C VAL A 53 0.86 -6.88 5.39
N TYR A 54 0.34 -7.89 4.70
CA TYR A 54 0.22 -7.88 3.24
C TYR A 54 -1.25 -7.98 2.81
N VAL A 55 -1.60 -7.23 1.78
CA VAL A 55 -2.84 -7.44 1.02
C VAL A 55 -2.45 -8.03 -0.33
N VAL A 56 -3.06 -9.14 -0.71
CA VAL A 56 -2.82 -9.83 -1.98
C VAL A 56 -4.13 -9.91 -2.75
N GLY A 57 -4.15 -9.34 -3.95
CA GLY A 57 -5.24 -9.48 -4.90
C GLY A 57 -4.97 -10.67 -5.83
N ARG A 58 -5.97 -11.53 -6.03
CA ARG A 58 -5.93 -12.64 -7.00
C ARG A 58 -7.01 -12.50 -8.05
N ASP A 59 -6.70 -12.87 -9.28
CA ASP A 59 -7.67 -12.90 -10.38
C ASP A 59 -8.52 -14.19 -10.35
N ALA A 60 -9.35 -14.40 -11.37
CA ALA A 60 -10.22 -15.57 -11.48
C ALA A 60 -9.47 -16.90 -11.67
N SER A 61 -8.21 -16.85 -12.13
CA SER A 61 -7.32 -18.03 -12.26
C SER A 61 -6.60 -18.35 -10.95
N GLY A 62 -6.65 -17.45 -9.98
CA GLY A 62 -5.94 -17.55 -8.70
C GLY A 62 -4.53 -16.96 -8.73
N GLU A 63 -4.08 -16.40 -9.84
CA GLU A 63 -2.79 -15.71 -9.93
C GLU A 63 -2.82 -14.36 -9.20
N ILE A 64 -1.67 -13.95 -8.64
CA ILE A 64 -1.54 -12.64 -7.99
C ILE A 64 -1.62 -11.56 -9.06
N CYS A 65 -2.62 -10.69 -8.93
CA CYS A 65 -2.87 -9.54 -9.79
C CYS A 65 -2.81 -8.20 -9.02
N GLY A 66 -2.45 -8.22 -7.73
CA GLY A 66 -2.30 -7.01 -6.93
C GLY A 66 -1.59 -7.28 -5.61
N CYS A 67 -0.87 -6.29 -5.10
CA CYS A 67 -0.29 -6.35 -3.77
C CYS A 67 -0.30 -4.98 -3.07
N ALA A 68 -0.31 -5.01 -1.74
CA ALA A 68 -0.01 -3.86 -0.90
C ALA A 68 0.68 -4.33 0.38
N ARG A 69 1.50 -3.46 0.97
CA ARG A 69 2.18 -3.68 2.24
C ARG A 69 1.74 -2.63 3.24
N LEU A 70 1.44 -3.07 4.46
CA LEU A 70 1.06 -2.25 5.60
C LEU A 70 2.08 -2.42 6.73
N LEU A 71 2.58 -1.31 7.26
CA LEU A 71 3.55 -1.29 8.37
C LEU A 71 3.09 -0.32 9.47
N PRO A 72 3.18 -0.67 10.76
CA PRO A 72 2.90 0.29 11.83
C PRO A 72 4.01 1.34 11.88
N THR A 73 3.66 2.63 11.96
CA THR A 73 4.68 3.71 12.04
C THR A 73 5.41 3.77 13.39
N THR A 74 4.98 2.97 14.37
CA THR A 74 5.71 2.74 15.63
C THR A 74 6.97 1.88 15.45
N ARG A 75 7.19 1.31 14.27
CA ARG A 75 8.38 0.55 13.86
C ARG A 75 9.00 1.16 12.59
N PRO A 76 10.25 0.78 12.22
CA PRO A 76 10.85 1.14 10.93
C PRO A 76 9.93 0.97 9.71
N TYR A 77 9.83 2.01 8.89
CA TYR A 77 9.05 2.06 7.65
C TYR A 77 9.75 2.89 6.57
N LEU A 78 9.37 2.68 5.31
CA LEU A 78 10.10 3.16 4.12
C LEU A 78 10.18 4.69 4.06
N LEU A 79 9.07 5.40 4.26
CA LEU A 79 9.04 6.85 4.22
C LEU A 79 9.91 7.49 5.31
N HIS A 80 10.01 6.88 6.49
CA HIS A 80 10.86 7.40 7.57
C HIS A 80 12.35 7.16 7.34
N GLU A 81 12.73 5.96 6.88
CA GLU A 81 14.16 5.61 6.78
C GLU A 81 14.79 5.94 5.44
N VAL A 82 14.03 5.89 4.34
CA VAL A 82 14.57 6.02 2.98
C VAL A 82 14.18 7.34 2.33
N PHE A 83 12.94 7.80 2.54
CA PHE A 83 12.41 9.00 1.90
C PHE A 83 11.95 10.11 2.87
N PRO A 84 12.62 10.38 4.01
CA PRO A 84 12.14 11.39 4.96
C PRO A 84 12.13 12.80 4.34
N HIS A 85 12.97 13.04 3.34
CA HIS A 85 13.05 14.30 2.59
C HIS A 85 11.81 14.61 1.73
N LEU A 86 10.88 13.66 1.56
CA LEU A 86 9.61 13.88 0.84
C LEU A 86 8.53 14.52 1.72
N LEU A 87 8.74 14.59 3.04
CA LEU A 87 7.86 15.31 3.95
C LEU A 87 8.11 16.81 3.86
N SER A 88 7.06 17.63 4.02
CA SER A 88 7.24 19.08 4.21
C SER A 88 8.13 19.36 5.43
N ALA A 89 8.84 20.48 5.41
CA ALA A 89 9.81 20.84 6.46
C ALA A 89 9.20 20.94 7.88
N ASP A 90 7.89 21.19 7.97
CA ASP A 90 7.11 21.28 9.20
C ASP A 90 6.47 19.95 9.63
N ILE A 91 6.60 18.89 8.84
CA ILE A 91 5.99 17.58 9.10
C ILE A 91 7.09 16.59 9.50
N ALA A 92 7.05 16.14 10.76
CA ALA A 92 7.87 15.02 11.21
C ALA A 92 7.29 13.70 10.70
N ALA A 93 8.16 12.75 10.40
CA ALA A 93 7.77 11.38 10.08
C ALA A 93 6.99 10.78 11.27
N PRO A 94 5.72 10.37 11.09
CA PRO A 94 4.87 9.93 12.19
C PRO A 94 5.44 8.70 12.90
N ARG A 95 5.24 8.64 14.23
CA ARG A 95 5.45 7.44 15.04
C ARG A 95 4.26 7.29 15.96
N SER A 96 3.18 6.72 15.44
CA SER A 96 1.88 6.64 16.14
C SER A 96 1.22 5.28 15.91
N PRO A 97 0.59 4.68 16.93
CA PRO A 97 -0.23 3.48 16.73
C PRO A 97 -1.45 3.76 15.82
N GLU A 98 -1.86 5.03 15.71
CA GLU A 98 -2.99 5.46 14.86
C GLU A 98 -2.57 5.72 13.40
N VAL A 99 -1.30 5.56 13.05
CA VAL A 99 -0.79 5.79 11.69
C VAL A 99 -0.04 4.56 11.18
N TRP A 100 -0.41 4.13 9.98
CA TRP A 100 0.24 3.02 9.29
C TRP A 100 0.80 3.48 7.94
N GLU A 101 1.96 2.93 7.55
CA GLU A 101 2.49 3.12 6.21
C GLU A 101 1.79 2.16 5.22
N LEU A 102 1.37 2.69 4.07
CA LEU A 102 1.05 1.93 2.86
C LEU A 102 2.23 2.00 1.87
N SER A 103 2.86 0.87 1.58
CA SER A 103 3.93 0.74 0.58
C SER A 103 3.72 -0.45 -0.34
N ARG A 104 4.55 -0.59 -1.40
CA ARG A 104 4.44 -1.65 -2.42
C ARG A 104 3.00 -1.85 -2.95
N PHE A 105 2.31 -0.74 -3.19
CA PHE A 105 0.93 -0.74 -3.66
C PHE A 105 0.88 -0.85 -5.19
N ALA A 106 0.35 -1.96 -5.69
CA ALA A 106 0.19 -2.22 -7.11
C ALA A 106 -1.07 -3.05 -7.38
N ALA A 107 -1.69 -2.80 -8.54
CA ALA A 107 -2.77 -3.62 -9.06
C ALA A 107 -2.62 -3.69 -10.59
N THR A 108 -2.65 -4.90 -11.11
CA THR A 108 -2.60 -5.19 -12.54
C THR A 108 -4.05 -5.36 -13.02
N PRO A 109 -4.49 -4.57 -14.02
CA PRO A 109 -5.80 -4.79 -14.62
C PRO A 109 -5.83 -6.14 -15.35
N GLU A 110 -7.02 -6.75 -15.45
CA GLU A 110 -7.21 -7.93 -16.29
C GLU A 110 -6.88 -7.61 -17.76
N ASP A 111 -6.32 -8.59 -18.49
CA ASP A 111 -5.90 -8.41 -19.87
C ASP A 111 -7.05 -7.91 -20.77
N GLY A 112 -6.76 -6.90 -21.60
CA GLY A 112 -7.73 -6.32 -22.54
C GLY A 112 -8.63 -5.22 -21.96
N ALA A 113 -8.39 -4.79 -20.73
CA ALA A 113 -9.24 -3.81 -20.06
C ALA A 113 -8.76 -2.35 -20.24
N ASP A 114 -9.70 -1.40 -20.31
CA ASP A 114 -9.42 0.02 -20.57
C ASP A 114 -8.84 0.76 -19.34
N ALA A 115 -8.55 2.06 -19.47
CA ALA A 115 -8.06 2.88 -18.35
C ALA A 115 -9.05 3.00 -17.17
N GLY A 116 -10.34 2.71 -17.36
CA GLY A 116 -11.33 2.56 -16.29
C GLY A 116 -11.11 1.29 -15.45
N SER A 117 -10.52 0.25 -16.05
CA SER A 117 -10.17 -1.00 -15.38
C SER A 117 -9.12 -0.86 -14.28
N LEU A 118 -8.18 0.09 -14.41
CA LEU A 118 -7.18 0.32 -13.37
C LEU A 118 -7.82 0.84 -12.08
N ALA A 119 -8.82 1.74 -12.18
CA ALA A 119 -9.58 2.19 -11.01
C ALA A 119 -10.36 1.04 -10.38
N TRP A 120 -10.93 0.15 -11.20
CA TRP A 120 -11.64 -1.05 -10.76
C TRP A 120 -10.73 -2.05 -10.05
N SER A 121 -9.45 -2.09 -10.41
CA SER A 121 -8.44 -2.96 -9.81
C SER A 121 -7.81 -2.36 -8.54
N VAL A 122 -7.61 -1.05 -8.52
CA VAL A 122 -7.01 -0.33 -7.39
C VAL A 122 -7.99 -0.16 -6.22
N ARG A 123 -9.28 0.09 -6.50
CA ARG A 123 -10.30 0.28 -5.46
C ARG A 123 -10.41 -0.90 -4.47
N PRO A 124 -10.54 -2.18 -4.89
CA PRO A 124 -10.64 -3.30 -3.94
C PRO A 124 -9.33 -3.50 -3.15
N MET A 125 -8.16 -3.28 -3.76
CA MET A 125 -6.88 -3.33 -3.06
C MET A 125 -6.80 -2.26 -1.97
N LEU A 126 -7.20 -1.02 -2.30
CA LEU A 126 -7.22 0.08 -1.34
C LEU A 126 -8.27 -0.13 -0.24
N ALA A 127 -9.45 -0.66 -0.56
CA ALA A 127 -10.49 -1.01 0.40
C ALA A 127 -9.98 -2.02 1.43
N ALA A 128 -9.34 -3.11 0.99
CA ALA A 128 -8.79 -4.11 1.89
C ALA A 128 -7.64 -3.55 2.75
N ALA A 129 -6.79 -2.68 2.20
CA ALA A 129 -5.73 -2.04 2.97
C ALA A 129 -6.28 -1.09 4.04
N VAL A 130 -7.27 -0.26 3.71
CA VAL A 130 -7.92 0.66 4.65
C VAL A 130 -8.67 -0.11 5.73
N GLU A 131 -9.46 -1.11 5.37
CA GLU A 131 -10.22 -1.94 6.31
C GLU A 131 -9.28 -2.64 7.31
N CYS A 132 -8.19 -3.24 6.81
CA CYS A 132 -7.19 -3.88 7.65
C CYS A 132 -6.53 -2.89 8.62
N ALA A 133 -6.11 -1.71 8.14
CA ALA A 133 -5.48 -0.71 8.99
C ALA A 133 -6.46 -0.16 10.04
N ALA A 134 -7.70 0.12 9.65
CA ALA A 134 -8.75 0.62 10.54
C ALA A 134 -9.04 -0.35 11.70
N ARG A 135 -9.18 -1.65 11.41
CA ARG A 135 -9.36 -2.69 12.45
C ARG A 135 -8.19 -2.79 13.42
N ARG A 136 -7.03 -2.24 13.05
CA ARG A 136 -5.82 -2.17 13.87
C ARG A 136 -5.65 -0.82 14.58
N GLY A 137 -6.71 0.00 14.60
CA GLY A 137 -6.73 1.30 15.25
C GLY A 137 -6.10 2.42 14.43
N ALA A 138 -5.76 2.19 13.15
CA ALA A 138 -5.28 3.26 12.29
C ALA A 138 -6.40 4.25 11.99
N ARG A 139 -6.10 5.55 12.12
CA ARG A 139 -6.95 6.65 11.66
C ARG A 139 -6.45 7.25 10.35
N GLN A 140 -5.19 7.02 10.01
CA GLN A 140 -4.59 7.53 8.77
C GLN A 140 -3.61 6.51 8.19
N LEU A 141 -3.54 6.47 6.86
CA LEU A 141 -2.44 5.87 6.12
C LEU A 141 -1.49 6.96 5.63
N ILE A 142 -0.19 6.68 5.63
CA ILE A 142 0.82 7.50 4.97
C ILE A 142 1.64 6.66 4.00
N GLY A 143 2.16 7.23 2.93
CA GLY A 143 3.10 6.50 2.08
C GLY A 143 3.69 7.34 0.96
N VAL A 144 4.82 6.87 0.43
CA VAL A 144 5.34 7.38 -0.84
C VAL A 144 4.56 6.73 -1.98
N THR A 145 3.97 7.54 -2.84
CA THR A 145 3.20 7.06 -3.98
C THR A 145 3.53 7.85 -5.25
N PHE A 146 3.33 7.24 -6.41
CA PHE A 146 3.40 7.99 -7.67
C PHE A 146 2.28 9.01 -7.74
N CYS A 147 2.55 10.18 -8.30
CA CYS A 147 1.52 11.20 -8.54
C CYS A 147 0.37 10.66 -9.42
N SER A 148 0.60 9.64 -10.25
CA SER A 148 -0.46 8.94 -11.00
C SER A 148 -1.42 8.17 -10.10
N ILE A 149 -0.89 7.50 -9.07
CA ILE A 149 -1.67 6.74 -8.10
C ILE A 149 -2.37 7.70 -7.13
N GLU A 150 -1.73 8.79 -6.72
CA GLU A 150 -2.40 9.88 -5.98
C GLU A 150 -3.64 10.39 -6.73
N ARG A 151 -3.51 10.68 -8.03
CA ARG A 151 -4.66 11.11 -8.86
C ARG A 151 -5.76 10.06 -8.90
N LEU A 152 -5.39 8.78 -8.89
CA LEU A 152 -6.35 7.68 -8.87
C LEU A 152 -7.07 7.57 -7.53
N PHE A 153 -6.39 7.76 -6.40
CA PHE A 153 -7.02 7.84 -5.08
C PHE A 153 -8.07 8.96 -5.04
N ARG A 154 -7.72 10.15 -5.52
CA ARG A 154 -8.67 11.28 -5.63
C ARG A 154 -9.87 10.95 -6.54
N ARG A 155 -9.65 10.22 -7.64
CA ARG A 155 -10.72 9.78 -8.54
C ARG A 155 -11.63 8.72 -7.90
N ILE A 156 -11.10 7.84 -7.05
CA ILE A 156 -11.89 6.88 -6.27
C ILE A 156 -12.75 7.61 -5.23
N GLY A 157 -12.30 8.76 -4.74
CA GLY A 157 -13.04 9.63 -3.82
C GLY A 157 -12.57 9.56 -2.37
N VAL A 158 -11.49 8.82 -2.09
CA VAL A 158 -10.91 8.79 -0.73
C VAL A 158 -10.32 10.14 -0.35
N HIS A 159 -10.25 10.43 0.94
CA HIS A 159 -9.70 11.66 1.47
C HIS A 159 -8.15 11.63 1.45
N ALA A 160 -7.59 11.75 0.25
CA ALA A 160 -6.15 11.75 0.02
C ALA A 160 -5.58 13.18 -0.09
N HIS A 161 -4.54 13.49 0.68
CA HIS A 161 -3.87 14.79 0.66
C HIS A 161 -2.36 14.64 0.84
N ARG A 162 -1.59 15.64 0.41
CA ARG A 162 -0.12 15.53 0.37
C ARG A 162 0.49 15.80 1.74
N ALA A 163 1.50 15.01 2.10
CA ALA A 163 2.38 15.22 3.25
C ALA A 163 3.65 16.01 2.89
N GLY A 164 3.81 16.38 1.60
CA GLY A 164 4.94 17.15 1.08
C GLY A 164 4.79 17.48 -0.40
N PRO A 165 5.68 18.33 -0.96
CA PRO A 165 5.67 18.63 -2.38
C PRO A 165 6.07 17.39 -3.21
N PRO A 166 5.55 17.24 -4.44
CA PRO A 166 5.97 16.15 -5.32
C PRO A 166 7.41 16.36 -5.79
N VAL A 167 8.15 15.26 -5.91
CA VAL A 167 9.57 15.25 -6.31
C VAL A 167 9.76 14.23 -7.43
N SER A 168 10.67 14.51 -8.37
CA SER A 168 11.09 13.53 -9.37
C SER A 168 12.24 12.70 -8.82
N ILE A 169 12.03 11.38 -8.71
CA ILE A 169 13.08 10.41 -8.37
C ILE A 169 13.21 9.47 -9.56
N ASP A 170 14.40 9.39 -10.15
CA ASP A 170 14.71 8.58 -11.34
C ASP A 170 13.72 8.78 -12.50
N GLY A 171 13.32 10.03 -12.73
CA GLY A 171 12.38 10.40 -13.79
C GLY A 171 10.91 10.10 -13.48
N ARG A 172 10.58 9.62 -12.27
CA ARG A 172 9.21 9.34 -11.82
C ARG A 172 8.78 10.36 -10.77
N MET A 173 7.62 10.98 -11.00
CA MET A 173 7.03 11.91 -10.04
C MET A 173 6.37 11.15 -8.88
N VAL A 174 6.97 11.28 -7.70
CA VAL A 174 6.49 10.71 -6.43
C VAL A 174 6.05 11.82 -5.47
N VAL A 175 5.26 11.45 -4.47
CA VAL A 175 4.83 12.34 -3.40
C VAL A 175 4.55 11.54 -2.13
N ALA A 176 4.86 12.11 -0.96
CA ALA A 176 4.36 11.58 0.30
C ALA A 176 2.87 11.95 0.43
N CYS A 177 2.01 10.97 0.66
CA CYS A 177 0.56 11.10 0.61
C CYS A 177 -0.08 10.52 1.87
N TRP A 178 -0.97 11.28 2.47
CA TRP A 178 -1.90 10.86 3.51
C TRP A 178 -3.19 10.34 2.89
N ILE A 179 -3.83 9.39 3.56
CA ILE A 179 -5.23 9.01 3.37
C ILE A 179 -5.89 8.96 4.74
N ASP A 180 -6.85 9.83 4.98
CA ASP A 180 -7.62 9.84 6.22
C ASP A 180 -8.65 8.70 6.19
N ILE A 181 -8.72 7.92 7.26
CA ILE A 181 -9.70 6.85 7.43
C ILE A 181 -10.94 7.45 8.11
N ASP A 182 -11.63 8.30 7.35
CA ASP A 182 -12.82 9.01 7.78
C ASP A 182 -14.08 8.54 7.04
N ALA A 183 -15.23 9.15 7.33
CA ALA A 183 -16.49 8.82 6.69
C ALA A 183 -16.43 8.95 5.16
N GLN A 184 -15.64 9.88 4.61
CA GLN A 184 -15.48 10.06 3.17
C GLN A 184 -14.74 8.85 2.57
N THR A 185 -13.59 8.48 3.13
CA THR A 185 -12.81 7.34 2.66
C THR A 185 -13.59 6.02 2.80
N LEU A 186 -14.24 5.79 3.93
CA LEU A 186 -15.03 4.58 4.15
C LEU A 186 -16.18 4.47 3.15
N ALA A 187 -16.94 5.55 2.93
CA ALA A 187 -18.01 5.57 1.94
C ALA A 187 -17.50 5.37 0.51
N ALA A 188 -16.39 6.03 0.13
CA ALA A 188 -15.78 5.88 -1.19
C ALA A 188 -15.32 4.45 -1.48
N LEU A 189 -14.92 3.70 -0.44
CA LEU A 189 -14.45 2.32 -0.56
C LEU A 189 -15.58 1.29 -0.33
N GLY A 190 -16.77 1.71 0.11
CA GLY A 190 -17.87 0.80 0.43
C GLY A 190 -17.64 0.00 1.71
N LEU A 191 -16.92 0.58 2.67
CA LEU A 191 -16.58 -0.01 3.95
C LEU A 191 -17.59 0.39 5.03
N ASP A 192 -17.65 -0.40 6.11
CA ASP A 192 -18.50 -0.12 7.27
C ASP A 192 -18.12 1.24 7.92
N PRO A 193 -19.06 2.20 8.01
CA PRO A 193 -18.82 3.47 8.70
C PRO A 193 -18.36 3.33 10.15
N ALA A 194 -18.72 2.24 10.84
CA ALA A 194 -18.30 2.00 12.23
C ALA A 194 -16.78 1.89 12.40
N LEU A 195 -16.04 1.62 11.30
CA LEU A 195 -14.58 1.57 11.31
C LEU A 195 -13.91 2.91 11.69
N CYS A 196 -14.61 4.05 11.58
CA CYS A 196 -14.06 5.34 12.03
C CYS A 196 -13.86 5.42 13.56
N HIS A 197 -14.49 4.50 14.31
CA HIS A 197 -14.43 4.39 15.76
C HIS A 197 -13.88 3.04 16.22
N ALA A 198 -13.30 2.24 15.31
CA ALA A 198 -12.76 0.94 15.67
C ALA A 198 -11.62 1.10 16.69
N GLU A 199 -11.80 0.53 17.88
CA GLU A 199 -10.67 0.29 18.77
C GLU A 199 -9.80 -0.83 18.20
N PRO A 200 -8.47 -0.79 18.40
CA PRO A 200 -7.59 -1.84 17.92
C PRO A 200 -8.04 -3.18 18.49
N ALA A 201 -8.24 -4.17 17.61
CA ALA A 201 -8.48 -5.54 18.06
C ALA A 201 -7.32 -5.98 18.98
N GLU A 202 -7.63 -6.47 20.18
CA GLU A 202 -6.63 -7.01 21.11
C GLU A 202 -5.76 -8.03 20.37
N ALA A 203 -4.45 -7.77 20.34
CA ALA A 203 -3.49 -8.69 19.74
C ALA A 203 -3.47 -9.97 20.58
N ALA A 204 -4.10 -11.03 20.07
CA ALA A 204 -4.02 -12.38 20.62
C ALA A 204 -2.66 -13.03 20.33
#